data_AF-A0AAU8C8I0-F1
#
_entry.id   AF-A0AAU8C8I0-F1
#
_cell.length_a   1.000
_cell.length_b   1.000
_cell.length_c   1.000
_cell.angle_alpha   90.00
_cell.angle_beta   90.00
_cell.angle_gamma   90.00
#
_symmetry.space_group_name_H-M   'P 1'
#
loop_
_entity.id
_entity.type
_entity.pdbx_description
1 polymer ?
#
loop_
_entity_poly.entity_id
_entity_poly.type
_entity_poly.pdbx_seq_one_letter_code
_entity_poly.pdbx_strand_id
1 'polypeptide(L)'
;MTNDFNISPKTTHIELPKTLVLVLPGSMFGSAESQLGRKAREYRNAVAEEILSHDGHFAVIDGFLSDEIQSGFDDVIEKGLSNAILAAERMGYPNSISAVRMYGCDTGEVAYDGWQENRSCCMDKYFDGPDDAAQFLSRHLETSEITVTGAWATLDDSSGCVNGVAQTLRSLMPNIQVRISETAIFEEYEDGELDGQPVFNTLR
;
A
#
# COMPACT_ATOMS: atom_id res chain seq x y z
N MET A 1 -40.03 14.32 -41.80
CA MET A 1 -38.88 13.41 -41.64
C MET A 1 -37.98 14.03 -40.59
N THR A 2 -38.21 13.70 -39.32
CA THR A 2 -37.37 14.12 -38.18
C THR A 2 -36.54 12.91 -37.79
N ASN A 3 -35.22 13.01 -37.97
CA ASN A 3 -34.28 11.97 -37.56
C ASN A 3 -34.04 12.11 -36.05
N ASP A 4 -34.71 11.28 -35.27
CA ASP A 4 -34.41 11.08 -33.87
C ASP A 4 -33.10 10.28 -33.74
N PHE A 5 -32.01 10.97 -33.43
CA PHE A 5 -30.77 10.34 -33.00
C PHE A 5 -30.99 9.74 -31.61
N ASN A 6 -31.38 8.47 -31.60
CA ASN A 6 -31.45 7.66 -30.40
C ASN A 6 -30.02 7.24 -30.00
N ILE A 7 -29.28 8.17 -29.40
CA ILE A 7 -27.99 7.87 -28.78
C ILE A 7 -28.30 7.26 -27.41
N SER A 8 -28.40 5.94 -27.38
CA SER A 8 -28.36 5.20 -26.12
C SER A 8 -27.06 5.55 -25.40
N PRO A 9 -27.08 6.00 -24.13
CA PRO A 9 -25.86 6.28 -23.41
C PRO A 9 -25.09 4.96 -23.29
N LYS A 10 -23.92 4.87 -23.95
CA LYS A 10 -22.94 3.84 -23.63
C LYS A 10 -22.59 4.05 -22.16
N THR A 11 -23.11 3.20 -21.29
CA THR A 11 -22.54 2.97 -19.97
C THR A 11 -21.13 2.44 -20.21
N THR A 12 -20.16 3.35 -20.32
CA THR A 12 -18.76 3.02 -20.13
C THR A 12 -18.66 2.49 -18.70
N HIS A 13 -18.54 1.18 -18.56
CA HIS A 13 -18.07 0.60 -17.31
C HIS A 13 -16.71 1.22 -17.04
N ILE A 14 -16.65 2.17 -16.12
CA ILE A 14 -15.41 2.72 -15.63
C ILE A 14 -14.81 1.62 -14.78
N GLU A 15 -13.75 0.99 -15.28
CA GLU A 15 -12.96 0.05 -14.49
C GLU A 15 -12.33 0.85 -13.35
N LEU A 16 -12.56 0.39 -12.11
CA LEU A 16 -11.97 1.05 -10.94
C LEU A 16 -10.46 0.76 -10.92
N PRO A 17 -9.65 1.74 -10.51
CA PRO A 17 -8.20 1.58 -10.47
C PRO A 17 -7.83 0.54 -9.41
N LYS A 18 -6.64 -0.06 -9.55
CA LYS A 18 -6.06 -0.88 -8.48
C LYS A 18 -5.43 0.02 -7.42
N THR A 19 -5.12 -0.54 -6.26
CA THR A 19 -4.44 0.18 -5.18
C THR A 19 -3.24 -0.61 -4.69
N LEU A 20 -2.11 0.07 -4.54
CA LEU A 20 -0.94 -0.41 -3.81
C LEU A 20 -0.86 0.31 -2.44
N VAL A 21 -0.69 -0.46 -1.37
CA VAL A 21 -0.52 0.03 -0.01
C VAL A 21 0.86 -0.40 0.50
N LEU A 22 1.76 0.57 0.70
CA LEU A 22 3.08 0.37 1.28
C LEU A 22 3.01 0.55 2.80
N VAL A 23 3.32 -0.49 3.55
CA VAL A 23 3.19 -0.52 5.02
C VAL A 23 4.56 -0.49 5.68
N LEU A 24 4.72 0.46 6.60
CA LEU A 24 5.90 0.72 7.44
C LEU A 24 7.23 0.62 6.68
N PRO A 25 7.43 1.43 5.62
CA PRO A 25 8.63 1.31 4.78
C PRO A 25 9.93 1.50 5.55
N GLY A 26 9.94 2.25 6.65
CA GLY A 26 11.08 2.37 7.56
C GLY A 26 11.58 1.02 8.12
N SER A 27 10.67 0.08 8.39
CA SER A 27 11.04 -1.26 8.85
C SER A 27 11.87 -2.04 7.83
N MET A 28 11.78 -1.70 6.53
CA MET A 28 12.63 -2.28 5.50
C MET A 28 14.10 -1.83 5.60
N PHE A 29 14.38 -0.76 6.37
CA PHE A 29 15.71 -0.19 6.57
C PHE A 29 16.30 -0.52 7.94
N GLY A 30 15.51 -0.49 9.02
CA GLY A 30 16.03 -0.82 10.35
C GLY A 30 15.96 -2.28 10.69
N SER A 31 14.73 -2.73 10.95
CA SER A 31 14.48 -4.09 11.42
C SER A 31 14.87 -5.11 10.36
N ALA A 32 14.57 -4.86 9.07
CA ALA A 32 14.91 -5.81 8.02
C ALA A 32 16.41 -5.89 7.73
N GLU A 33 17.15 -4.78 7.75
CA GLU A 33 18.62 -4.83 7.64
C GLU A 33 19.23 -5.61 8.81
N SER A 34 18.71 -5.40 10.02
CA SER A 34 19.20 -6.07 11.22
C SER A 34 18.99 -7.59 11.17
N GLN A 35 17.88 -8.05 10.57
CA GLN A 35 17.53 -9.47 10.49
C GLN A 35 18.07 -10.17 9.22
N LEU A 36 17.95 -9.54 8.05
CA LEU A 36 18.21 -10.16 6.75
C LEU A 36 19.53 -9.71 6.12
N GLY A 37 20.16 -8.67 6.65
CA GLY A 37 21.37 -8.08 6.09
C GLY A 37 21.22 -7.73 4.61
N ARG A 38 22.13 -8.24 3.76
CA ARG A 38 22.15 -7.92 2.32
C ARG A 38 20.86 -8.27 1.58
N LYS A 39 20.11 -9.28 2.02
CA LYS A 39 18.82 -9.65 1.41
C LYS A 39 17.76 -8.55 1.58
N ALA A 40 17.81 -7.75 2.65
CA ALA A 40 16.89 -6.63 2.85
C ALA A 40 16.95 -5.64 1.68
N ARG A 41 18.15 -5.44 1.09
CA ARG A 41 18.33 -4.59 -0.08
C ARG A 41 17.64 -5.13 -1.33
N GLU A 42 17.68 -6.44 -1.54
CA GLU A 42 17.03 -7.08 -2.69
C GLU A 42 15.52 -6.90 -2.61
N TYR A 43 14.92 -7.13 -1.43
CA TYR A 43 13.51 -6.85 -1.20
C TYR A 43 13.15 -5.38 -1.41
N ARG A 44 13.95 -4.44 -0.87
CA ARG A 44 13.71 -3.01 -1.10
C ARG A 44 13.75 -2.64 -2.59
N ASN A 45 14.66 -3.22 -3.36
CA ASN A 45 14.71 -2.98 -4.80
C ASN A 45 13.45 -3.51 -5.49
N ALA A 46 12.97 -4.70 -5.12
CA ALA A 46 11.74 -5.27 -5.66
C ALA A 46 10.50 -4.43 -5.31
N VAL A 47 10.40 -3.96 -4.06
CA VAL A 47 9.33 -3.03 -3.63
C VAL A 47 9.43 -1.70 -4.39
N ALA A 48 10.64 -1.16 -4.60
CA ALA A 48 10.82 0.06 -5.37
C ALA A 48 10.35 -0.10 -6.82
N GLU A 49 10.63 -1.24 -7.45
CA GLU A 49 10.14 -1.56 -8.80
C GLU A 49 8.61 -1.71 -8.83
N GLU A 50 8.00 -2.33 -7.82
CA GLU A 50 6.54 -2.43 -7.67
C GLU A 50 5.89 -1.03 -7.56
N ILE A 51 6.44 -0.14 -6.73
CA ILE A 51 5.96 1.24 -6.58
C ILE A 51 6.03 2.00 -7.91
N LEU A 52 7.16 1.90 -8.63
CA LEU A 52 7.39 2.65 -9.86
C LEU A 52 6.57 2.12 -11.05
N SER A 53 6.21 0.83 -11.03
CA SER A 53 5.41 0.20 -12.09
C SER A 53 3.90 0.26 -11.84
N HIS A 54 3.46 0.59 -10.62
CA HIS A 54 2.06 0.74 -10.30
C HIS A 54 1.41 1.96 -10.98
N ASP A 55 0.25 1.76 -11.59
CA ASP A 55 -0.49 2.78 -12.37
C ASP A 55 -1.85 3.16 -11.77
N GLY A 56 -2.13 2.69 -10.55
CA GLY A 56 -3.36 2.96 -9.81
C GLY A 56 -3.20 3.93 -8.64
N HIS A 57 -4.02 3.74 -7.62
CA HIS A 57 -3.95 4.48 -6.36
C HIS A 57 -2.76 4.02 -5.52
N PHE A 58 -2.09 4.93 -4.83
CA PHE A 58 -0.95 4.59 -3.98
C PHE A 58 -1.08 5.18 -2.58
N ALA A 59 -1.04 4.32 -1.57
CA ALA A 59 -1.07 4.72 -0.18
C ALA A 59 0.20 4.26 0.53
N VAL A 60 0.74 5.11 1.40
CA VAL A 60 1.88 4.81 2.26
C VAL A 60 1.46 4.99 3.72
N ILE A 61 1.76 4.00 4.55
CA ILE A 61 1.57 4.03 5.99
C ILE A 61 2.96 3.98 6.62
N ASP A 62 3.47 5.15 7.01
CA ASP A 62 4.71 5.31 7.77
C ASP A 62 4.50 4.93 9.24
N GLY A 63 5.59 4.60 9.94
CA GLY A 63 5.60 4.42 11.40
C GLY A 63 6.96 4.76 12.00
N PHE A 64 7.26 4.22 13.17
CA PHE A 64 8.39 4.66 14.00
C PHE A 64 9.73 4.76 13.26
N LEU A 65 10.11 3.73 12.49
CA LEU A 65 11.40 3.65 11.79
C LEU A 65 11.48 4.48 10.49
N SER A 66 10.53 5.39 10.25
CA SER A 66 10.46 6.11 8.97
C SER A 66 11.60 7.13 8.79
N ASP A 67 12.31 7.49 9.86
CA ASP A 67 13.53 8.29 9.81
C ASP A 67 14.73 7.52 9.21
N GLU A 68 14.67 6.20 9.17
CA GLU A 68 15.70 5.34 8.59
C GLU A 68 15.57 5.18 7.07
N ILE A 69 14.47 5.66 6.48
CA ILE A 69 14.25 5.61 5.03
C ILE A 69 15.32 6.46 4.34
N GLN A 70 16.15 5.81 3.53
CA GLN A 70 17.19 6.48 2.78
C GLN A 70 16.59 7.37 1.68
N SER A 71 17.21 8.52 1.42
CA SER A 71 16.69 9.53 0.48
C SER A 71 16.36 8.96 -0.91
N GLY A 72 17.17 8.03 -1.42
CA GLY A 72 16.93 7.41 -2.73
C GLY A 72 15.65 6.56 -2.79
N PHE A 73 15.18 6.03 -1.66
CA PHE A 73 13.90 5.32 -1.59
C PHE A 73 12.75 6.25 -1.23
N ASP A 74 13.00 7.29 -0.41
CA ASP A 74 12.03 8.36 -0.19
C ASP A 74 11.65 9.02 -1.53
N ASP A 75 12.62 9.27 -2.41
CA ASP A 75 12.39 9.75 -3.79
C ASP A 75 11.50 8.80 -4.61
N VAL A 76 11.61 7.48 -4.40
CA VAL A 76 10.76 6.48 -5.07
C VAL A 76 9.33 6.56 -4.55
N ILE A 77 9.14 6.70 -3.24
CA ILE A 77 7.82 6.90 -2.63
C ILE A 77 7.16 8.16 -3.19
N GLU A 78 7.85 9.29 -3.16
CA GLU A 78 7.33 10.57 -3.66
C GLU A 78 7.00 10.50 -5.16
N LYS A 79 7.80 9.76 -5.94
CA LYS A 79 7.53 9.52 -7.35
C LYS A 79 6.28 8.67 -7.56
N GLY A 80 6.10 7.61 -6.77
CA GLY A 80 4.90 6.76 -6.79
C GLY A 80 3.63 7.56 -6.47
N LEU A 81 3.67 8.38 -5.41
CA LEU A 81 2.55 9.25 -5.02
C LEU A 81 2.20 10.22 -6.15
N SER A 82 3.21 10.87 -6.73
CA SER A 82 3.04 11.77 -7.88
C SER A 82 2.41 11.06 -9.09
N ASN A 83 2.84 9.83 -9.39
CA ASN A 83 2.30 9.04 -10.49
C ASN A 83 0.81 8.69 -10.27
N ALA A 84 0.44 8.35 -9.04
CA ALA A 84 -0.94 8.00 -8.67
C ALA A 84 -1.91 9.20 -8.80
N ILE A 85 -1.46 10.42 -8.45
CA ILE A 85 -2.22 11.66 -8.68
C ILE A 85 -2.47 11.85 -10.18
N LEU A 86 -1.40 11.80 -10.98
CA LEU A 86 -1.49 11.97 -12.43
C LEU A 86 -2.36 10.89 -13.08
N ALA A 87 -2.35 9.66 -12.56
CA ALA A 87 -3.23 8.59 -13.04
C ALA A 87 -4.70 8.88 -12.73
N ALA A 88 -5.02 9.32 -11.52
CA ALA A 88 -6.37 9.68 -11.15
C ALA A 88 -6.91 10.90 -11.92
N GLU A 89 -6.08 11.91 -12.19
CA GLU A 89 -6.44 13.05 -13.04
C GLU A 89 -6.82 12.61 -14.46
N ARG A 90 -6.08 11.66 -15.04
CA ARG A 90 -6.38 11.12 -16.38
C ARG A 90 -7.68 10.32 -16.42
N MET A 91 -8.00 9.63 -15.34
CA MET A 91 -9.17 8.73 -15.28
C MET A 91 -10.43 9.41 -14.71
N GLY A 92 -10.29 10.59 -14.08
CA GLY A 92 -11.41 11.39 -13.60
C GLY A 92 -12.11 10.78 -12.40
N TYR A 93 -11.36 10.39 -11.35
CA TYR A 93 -11.90 9.87 -10.08
C TYR A 93 -11.97 10.98 -9.00
N PRO A 94 -12.98 11.87 -9.00
CA PRO A 94 -12.99 13.03 -8.11
C PRO A 94 -13.28 12.70 -6.63
N ASN A 95 -13.78 11.51 -6.32
CA ASN A 95 -14.28 11.16 -4.98
C ASN A 95 -13.46 10.07 -4.27
N SER A 96 -12.43 9.51 -4.92
CA SER A 96 -11.55 8.49 -4.34
C SER A 96 -10.21 9.09 -3.94
N ILE A 97 -9.62 8.63 -2.84
CA ILE A 97 -8.22 8.94 -2.52
C ILE A 97 -7.32 8.25 -3.55
N SER A 98 -6.56 9.05 -4.30
CA SER A 98 -5.63 8.55 -5.30
C SER A 98 -4.21 8.38 -4.79
N ALA A 99 -3.75 9.30 -3.94
CA ALA A 99 -2.42 9.27 -3.36
C ALA A 99 -2.48 9.76 -1.90
N VAL A 100 -1.89 9.02 -0.97
CA VAL A 100 -1.81 9.48 0.42
C VAL A 100 -0.60 8.89 1.13
N ARG A 101 0.07 9.70 1.96
CA ARG A 101 1.12 9.25 2.88
C ARG A 101 0.69 9.63 4.29
N MET A 102 0.63 8.64 5.16
CA MET A 102 0.01 8.74 6.49
C MET A 102 0.97 8.18 7.53
N TYR A 103 0.85 8.61 8.78
CA TYR A 103 1.56 7.99 9.90
C TYR A 103 0.61 7.12 10.71
N GLY A 104 1.01 5.88 11.02
CA GLY A 104 0.29 4.98 11.91
C GLY A 104 1.25 3.94 12.50
N CYS A 105 1.51 4.02 13.80
CA CYS A 105 2.48 3.15 14.48
C CYS A 105 1.85 2.44 15.67
N ASP A 106 1.75 1.11 15.60
CA ASP A 106 1.15 0.24 16.62
C ASP A 106 1.88 0.24 17.98
N THR A 107 3.15 0.66 18.01
CA THR A 107 3.92 0.84 19.24
C THR A 107 3.55 2.10 20.03
N GLY A 108 2.69 2.97 19.50
CA GLY A 108 2.32 4.24 20.11
C GLY A 108 3.41 5.32 20.03
N GLU A 109 4.51 5.03 19.31
CA GLU A 109 5.58 5.98 19.08
C GLU A 109 5.12 7.10 18.17
N VAL A 110 5.43 8.33 18.58
CA VAL A 110 5.11 9.51 17.78
C VAL A 110 6.02 9.63 16.57
N ALA A 111 5.52 10.29 15.53
CA ALA A 111 6.33 10.59 14.37
C ALA A 111 7.58 11.38 14.77
N TYR A 112 8.73 11.05 14.18
CA TYR A 112 10.00 11.69 14.48
C TYR A 112 9.99 13.18 14.14
N ASP A 113 10.86 13.95 14.80
CA ASP A 113 11.06 15.37 14.51
C ASP A 113 11.53 15.55 13.04
N GLY A 114 10.63 16.01 12.18
CA GLY A 114 10.88 16.18 10.75
C GLY A 114 10.08 15.24 9.83
N TRP A 115 9.29 14.31 10.38
CA TRP A 115 8.18 13.71 9.65
C TRP A 115 7.18 14.82 9.36
N GLN A 116 7.18 15.34 8.14
CA GLN A 116 6.42 16.54 7.83
C GLN A 116 4.98 16.17 7.52
N GLU A 117 4.04 16.78 8.23
CA GLU A 117 2.59 16.57 8.04
C GLU A 117 2.13 16.87 6.60
N ASN A 118 2.84 17.78 5.90
CA ASN A 118 2.59 18.15 4.50
C ASN A 118 3.18 17.18 3.45
N ARG A 119 3.79 16.06 3.86
CA ARG A 119 4.21 14.99 2.92
C ARG A 119 3.03 14.22 2.34
N SER A 120 1.85 14.35 2.91
CA SER A 120 0.65 13.80 2.30
C SER A 120 0.24 14.63 1.09
N CYS A 121 0.25 14.03 -0.09
CA CYS A 121 -0.13 14.73 -1.30
C CYS A 121 -1.62 15.10 -1.38
N CYS A 122 -2.46 14.55 -0.49
CA CYS A 122 -3.91 14.78 -0.53
C CYS A 122 -4.55 15.13 0.82
N MET A 123 -4.02 14.69 1.98
CA MET A 123 -4.64 14.95 3.29
C MET A 123 -3.70 14.76 4.49
N ASP A 124 -3.71 15.67 5.47
CA ASP A 124 -3.01 15.47 6.75
C ASP A 124 -3.62 14.28 7.52
N LYS A 125 -2.82 13.26 7.84
CA LYS A 125 -3.33 12.03 8.48
C LYS A 125 -2.33 11.37 9.43
N TYR A 126 -2.68 11.44 10.71
CA TYR A 126 -2.04 10.74 11.82
C TYR A 126 -3.03 9.73 12.41
N PHE A 127 -2.56 8.52 12.70
CA PHE A 127 -3.35 7.42 13.25
C PHE A 127 -2.62 6.74 14.41
N ASP A 128 -3.39 6.11 15.30
CA ASP A 128 -2.85 5.37 16.44
C ASP A 128 -2.14 4.08 16.02
N GLY A 129 -2.44 3.55 14.81
CA GLY A 129 -1.78 2.38 14.26
C GLY A 129 -2.03 2.21 12.76
N PRO A 130 -1.33 1.25 12.13
CA PRO A 130 -1.48 0.95 10.71
C PRO A 130 -2.89 0.41 10.37
N ASP A 131 -3.54 -0.29 11.29
CA ASP A 131 -4.92 -0.79 11.11
C ASP A 131 -5.95 0.36 11.09
N ASP A 132 -5.76 1.41 11.88
CA ASP A 132 -6.61 2.60 11.85
C ASP A 132 -6.44 3.37 10.54
N ALA A 133 -5.21 3.46 10.03
CA ALA A 133 -4.92 4.00 8.71
C ALA A 133 -5.59 3.16 7.61
N ALA A 134 -5.59 1.82 7.73
CA ALA A 134 -6.29 0.92 6.82
C ALA A 134 -7.82 1.11 6.87
N GLN A 135 -8.40 1.30 8.07
CA GLN A 135 -9.81 1.63 8.23
C GLN A 135 -10.17 2.97 7.59
N PHE A 136 -9.26 3.95 7.64
CA PHE A 136 -9.45 5.21 6.92
C PHE A 136 -9.48 4.96 5.41
N LEU A 137 -8.53 4.20 4.85
CA LEU A 137 -8.51 3.86 3.42
C LEU A 137 -9.82 3.19 3.00
N SER A 138 -10.33 2.22 3.78
CA SER A 138 -11.54 1.47 3.42
C SER A 138 -12.79 2.34 3.26
N ARG A 139 -12.82 3.53 3.85
CA ARG A 139 -13.94 4.48 3.77
C ARG A 139 -13.84 5.47 2.62
N HIS A 140 -12.65 5.65 2.06
CA HIS A 140 -12.35 6.73 1.11
C HIS A 140 -11.76 6.24 -0.22
N LEU A 141 -11.52 4.93 -0.34
CA LEU A 141 -10.92 4.32 -1.52
C LEU A 141 -12.00 3.66 -2.38
N GLU A 142 -12.11 4.09 -3.63
CA GLU A 142 -12.82 3.37 -4.69
C GLU A 142 -11.79 2.62 -5.54
N THR A 143 -11.78 1.29 -5.47
CA THR A 143 -10.76 0.45 -6.09
C THR A 143 -11.35 -0.88 -6.55
N SER A 144 -10.71 -1.52 -7.54
CA SER A 144 -11.06 -2.88 -7.98
C SER A 144 -10.29 -3.96 -7.21
N GLU A 145 -9.10 -3.63 -6.71
CA GLU A 145 -8.19 -4.58 -6.07
C GLU A 145 -7.17 -3.82 -5.21
N ILE A 146 -6.77 -4.42 -4.08
CA ILE A 146 -5.72 -3.89 -3.21
C ILE A 146 -4.58 -4.89 -3.10
N THR A 147 -3.35 -4.40 -3.29
CA THR A 147 -2.11 -5.10 -2.98
C THR A 147 -1.43 -4.40 -1.81
N VAL A 148 -1.05 -5.15 -0.77
CA VAL A 148 -0.36 -4.64 0.41
C VAL A 148 1.08 -5.15 0.42
N THR A 149 2.05 -4.26 0.58
CA THR A 149 3.49 -4.53 0.49
C THR A 149 4.23 -3.81 1.63
N GLY A 150 5.54 -3.99 1.74
CA GLY A 150 6.37 -3.37 2.78
C GLY A 150 6.85 -4.38 3.81
N ALA A 151 6.92 -3.98 5.09
CA ALA A 151 7.37 -4.86 6.17
C ALA A 151 6.49 -4.71 7.42
N TRP A 152 6.16 -5.77 8.15
CA TRP A 152 6.53 -7.18 7.95
C TRP A 152 5.31 -8.03 7.60
N ALA A 153 5.55 -9.19 6.98
CA ALA A 153 4.52 -10.17 6.70
C ALA A 153 4.87 -11.61 7.16
N THR A 154 3.86 -12.47 7.31
CA THR A 154 4.04 -13.93 7.40
C THR A 154 3.26 -14.68 6.32
N LEU A 155 3.79 -15.83 5.89
CA LEU A 155 3.22 -16.64 4.81
C LEU A 155 1.90 -17.33 5.22
N ASP A 156 1.71 -17.58 6.51
CA ASP A 156 0.50 -18.19 7.06
C ASP A 156 -0.62 -17.17 7.34
N ASP A 157 -0.38 -15.90 6.97
CA ASP A 157 -1.26 -14.78 7.18
C ASP A 157 -1.56 -14.48 8.66
N SER A 158 -0.72 -14.90 9.60
CA SER A 158 -1.01 -14.83 11.04
C SER A 158 -0.44 -13.61 11.77
N SER A 159 0.67 -13.04 11.31
CA SER A 159 1.33 -11.91 11.99
C SER A 159 2.05 -10.96 11.03
N GLY A 160 2.47 -9.80 11.55
CA GLY A 160 3.15 -8.74 10.80
C GLY A 160 2.23 -7.59 10.39
N CYS A 161 2.76 -6.37 10.33
CA CYS A 161 1.99 -5.17 10.07
C CYS A 161 1.35 -5.16 8.66
N VAL A 162 2.01 -5.78 7.67
CA VAL A 162 1.45 -5.97 6.32
C VAL A 162 0.23 -6.88 6.38
N ASN A 163 0.29 -7.98 7.14
CA ASN A 163 -0.85 -8.87 7.34
C ASN A 163 -1.99 -8.18 8.09
N GLY A 164 -1.70 -7.44 9.17
CA GLY A 164 -2.70 -6.68 9.93
C GLY A 164 -3.49 -5.72 9.03
N VAL A 165 -2.78 -4.92 8.22
CA VAL A 165 -3.41 -4.02 7.24
C VAL A 165 -4.22 -4.79 6.20
N ALA A 166 -3.68 -5.87 5.64
CA ALA A 166 -4.38 -6.68 4.65
C ALA A 166 -5.66 -7.31 5.22
N GLN A 167 -5.60 -7.88 6.44
CA GLN A 167 -6.75 -8.46 7.14
C GLN A 167 -7.81 -7.41 7.45
N THR A 168 -7.39 -6.23 7.93
CA THR A 168 -8.29 -5.11 8.19
C THR A 168 -9.04 -4.71 6.92
N LEU A 169 -8.33 -4.55 5.79
CA LEU A 169 -8.94 -4.23 4.51
C LEU A 169 -9.86 -5.35 4.00
N ARG A 170 -9.46 -6.63 4.10
CA ARG A 170 -10.31 -7.78 3.76
C ARG A 170 -11.61 -7.77 4.56
N SER A 171 -11.53 -7.47 5.85
CA SER A 171 -12.71 -7.44 6.74
C SER A 171 -13.65 -6.29 6.42
N LEU A 172 -13.12 -5.12 6.05
CA LEU A 172 -13.91 -3.90 5.82
C LEU A 172 -14.37 -3.74 4.37
N MET A 173 -13.70 -4.40 3.42
CA MET A 173 -13.98 -4.35 2.00
C MET A 173 -14.18 -5.77 1.42
N PRO A 174 -15.19 -6.54 1.89
CA PRO A 174 -15.33 -7.96 1.57
C PRO A 174 -15.58 -8.27 0.09
N ASN A 175 -15.94 -7.27 -0.72
CA ASN A 175 -16.16 -7.40 -2.17
C ASN A 175 -14.92 -7.05 -3.01
N ILE A 176 -13.83 -6.61 -2.37
CA ILE A 176 -12.58 -6.23 -3.03
C ILE A 176 -11.55 -7.32 -2.79
N GLN A 177 -10.85 -7.72 -3.85
CA GLN A 177 -9.72 -8.62 -3.71
C GLN A 177 -8.58 -7.88 -3.00
N VAL A 178 -8.15 -8.38 -1.85
CA VAL A 178 -7.01 -7.84 -1.09
C VAL A 178 -5.95 -8.91 -0.95
N ARG A 179 -4.78 -8.65 -1.54
CA ARG A 179 -3.63 -9.56 -1.56
C ARG A 179 -2.40 -8.95 -0.88
N ILE A 180 -1.53 -9.80 -0.38
CA ILE A 180 -0.19 -9.40 0.04
C ILE A 180 0.75 -9.59 -1.16
N SER A 181 1.59 -8.59 -1.41
CA SER A 181 2.56 -8.63 -2.50
C SER A 181 3.61 -9.71 -2.25
N GLU A 182 4.05 -10.37 -3.32
CA GLU A 182 5.20 -11.27 -3.30
C GLU A 182 6.51 -10.52 -2.99
N THR A 183 6.54 -9.19 -3.15
CA THR A 183 7.71 -8.37 -2.82
C THR A 183 7.71 -7.88 -1.37
N ALA A 184 6.67 -8.17 -0.58
CA ALA A 184 6.66 -7.85 0.84
C ALA A 184 7.81 -8.60 1.56
N ILE A 185 8.30 -8.02 2.66
CA ILE A 185 9.34 -8.67 3.46
C ILE A 185 8.67 -9.61 4.47
N PHE A 186 8.95 -10.89 4.34
CA PHE A 186 8.41 -11.92 5.22
C PHE A 186 9.36 -12.22 6.40
N GLU A 187 8.79 -12.37 7.59
CA GLU A 187 9.45 -12.97 8.76
C GLU A 187 9.60 -14.48 8.45
N GLU A 188 10.69 -14.88 7.80
CA GLU A 188 10.95 -16.31 7.53
C GLU A 188 11.05 -17.05 8.88
N TYR A 189 10.12 -17.98 9.16
CA TYR A 189 10.36 -19.00 10.20
C TYR A 189 11.64 -19.76 9.84
N GLU A 190 12.50 -19.98 10.84
CA GLU A 190 13.79 -20.66 10.70
C GLU A 190 13.70 -21.93 9.84
N ASP A 191 14.72 -22.11 8.99
CA ASP A 191 15.08 -23.33 8.26
C ASP A 191 14.41 -23.55 6.90
N GLY A 192 15.00 -22.94 5.86
CA GLY A 192 15.32 -23.61 4.60
C GLY A 192 14.17 -24.13 3.73
N GLU A 193 14.08 -23.56 2.53
CA GLU A 193 13.16 -23.93 1.44
C GLU A 193 11.71 -23.48 1.66
N LEU A 194 11.19 -22.78 0.64
CA LEU A 194 9.79 -22.44 0.46
C LEU A 194 8.99 -23.71 0.17
N ASP A 195 8.92 -24.64 1.12
CA ASP A 195 8.19 -25.90 0.97
C ASP A 195 6.72 -25.72 1.38
N GLY A 196 6.02 -24.90 0.60
CA GLY A 196 4.59 -24.66 0.71
C GLY A 196 4.10 -23.67 -0.32
N GLN A 197 2.94 -23.93 -0.94
CA GLN A 197 2.28 -22.89 -1.70
C GLN A 197 1.96 -21.73 -0.73
N PRO A 198 2.29 -20.48 -1.10
CA PRO A 198 1.80 -19.29 -0.42
C PRO A 198 0.31 -19.44 -0.08
N VAL A 199 -0.04 -19.48 1.20
CA VAL A 199 -1.45 -19.60 1.63
C VAL A 199 -2.15 -18.24 1.51
N PHE A 200 -1.39 -17.15 1.43
CA PHE A 200 -1.89 -15.82 1.15
C PHE A 200 -2.27 -15.69 -0.33
N ASN A 201 -3.38 -14.97 -0.59
CA ASN A 201 -3.95 -14.68 -1.92
C ASN A 201 -4.86 -15.77 -2.51
N THR A 202 -5.23 -16.82 -1.76
CA THR A 202 -6.32 -17.71 -2.18
C THR A 202 -7.65 -16.95 -2.17
N LEU A 203 -8.25 -16.79 -3.36
CA LEU A 203 -9.63 -16.34 -3.52
C LEU A 203 -10.54 -17.29 -2.73
N ARG A 204 -11.25 -16.79 -1.71
CA ARG A 204 -12.40 -17.49 -1.13
C ARG A 204 -13.65 -17.19 -1.95
#